data_AF-A0AAW5MXH1-F1
#
_entry.id   AF-A0AAW5MXH1-F1
#
_cell.length_a   1.000
_cell.length_b   1.000
_cell.length_c   1.000
_cell.angle_alpha   90.00
_cell.angle_beta   90.00
_cell.angle_gamma   90.00
#
_symmetry.space_group_name_H-M   'P 1'
#
loop_
_entity.id
_entity.type
_entity.pdbx_description
1 polymer ?
#
loop_
_entity_poly.entity_id
_entity_poly.type
_entity_poly.pdbx_seq_one_letter_code
_entity_poly.pdbx_strand_id
1 'polypeptide(L)'
;HTHSLSGSTSSAGAHSHVDGRRFNTSTFKDTYQYGSTAVGSNPYQVQGAVGLGIGTMANTNSAGAHTHSLSGTAASAGAHAHTVGIGAHTHSVAIGSH
;
A
#
# COMPACT_ATOMS: atom_id res chain seq x y z
N HIS A 1 7.33 6.02 -29.65
CA HIS A 1 6.91 4.82 -28.90
C HIS A 1 7.00 5.19 -27.42
N THR A 2 5.87 5.23 -26.70
CA THR A 2 5.83 5.61 -25.28
C THR A 2 5.31 4.44 -24.47
N HIS A 3 6.00 4.12 -23.38
CA HIS A 3 5.53 3.11 -22.43
C HIS A 3 4.92 3.82 -21.22
N SER A 4 3.81 3.30 -20.71
CA SER A 4 3.17 3.80 -19.50
C SER A 4 3.28 2.74 -18.41
N LEU A 5 3.54 3.18 -17.17
CA LEU A 5 3.56 2.32 -16.00
C LEU A 5 2.41 2.72 -15.07
N SER A 6 1.63 1.75 -14.62
CA SER A 6 0.55 1.91 -13.65
C SER A 6 0.59 0.76 -12.66
N GLY A 7 0.38 1.06 -11.38
CA GLY A 7 0.32 0.07 -10.32
C GLY A 7 -0.28 0.63 -9.05
N SER A 8 -0.61 -0.27 -8.13
CA SER A 8 -1.12 0.08 -6.80
C SER A 8 -0.47 -0.82 -5.77
N THR A 9 -0.28 -0.31 -4.56
CA THR A 9 0.12 -1.13 -3.41
C THR A 9 -1.12 -1.60 -2.66
N SER A 10 -1.13 -2.87 -2.24
CA SER A 10 -2.19 -3.41 -1.40
C SER A 10 -2.25 -2.68 -0.06
N SER A 11 -3.45 -2.50 0.48
CA SER A 11 -3.61 -1.89 1.79
C SER A 11 -2.98 -2.75 2.88
N ALA A 12 -2.34 -2.12 3.87
CA ALA A 12 -1.82 -2.80 5.05
C ALA A 12 -2.92 -3.43 5.94
N GLY A 13 -4.19 -3.23 5.58
CA GLY A 13 -5.34 -3.73 6.33
C GLY A 13 -5.65 -2.84 7.54
N ALA A 14 -6.87 -2.99 8.06
CA ALA A 14 -7.28 -2.30 9.27
C ALA A 14 -6.73 -3.05 10.50
N HIS A 15 -6.14 -2.33 11.45
CA HIS A 15 -5.70 -2.90 12.71
C HIS A 15 -6.25 -2.10 13.90
N SER A 16 -6.40 -2.80 15.03
CA SER A 16 -6.83 -2.20 16.29
C SER A 16 -5.60 -1.88 17.14
N HIS A 17 -5.62 -0.71 17.79
CA HIS A 17 -4.61 -0.34 18.78
C HIS A 17 -5.07 -0.80 20.17
N VAL A 18 -4.13 -1.04 21.09
CA VAL A 18 -4.50 -1.23 22.50
C VAL A 18 -4.48 0.14 23.17
N ASP A 19 -5.59 0.49 23.78
CA ASP A 19 -5.70 1.66 24.62
C ASP A 19 -5.09 1.31 25.98
N GLY A 20 -3.92 1.87 26.29
CA GLY A 20 -3.11 1.56 27.48
C GLY A 20 -3.79 1.87 28.83
N ARG A 21 -5.07 2.26 28.82
CA ARG A 21 -5.90 2.47 30.00
C ARG A 21 -6.20 1.12 30.68
N ARG A 22 -5.77 0.99 31.93
CA ARG A 22 -6.07 -0.15 32.81
C ARG A 22 -7.34 0.13 33.60
N PHE A 23 -8.36 -0.72 33.46
CA PHE A 23 -9.60 -0.60 34.24
C PHE A 23 -9.57 -1.52 35.47
N ASN A 24 -10.08 -1.02 36.60
CA ASN A 24 -10.30 -1.83 37.78
C ASN A 24 -11.63 -2.58 37.64
N THR A 25 -11.56 -3.91 37.53
CA THR A 25 -12.73 -4.78 37.37
C THR A 25 -13.70 -4.74 38.56
N SER A 26 -13.25 -4.29 39.74
CA SER A 26 -14.09 -4.18 40.95
C SER A 26 -15.02 -2.97 40.91
N THR A 27 -14.68 -1.94 40.12
CA THR A 27 -15.48 -0.71 39.97
C THR A 27 -16.31 -0.69 38.69
N PHE A 28 -15.97 -1.52 37.70
CA PHE A 28 -16.60 -1.55 36.38
C PHE A 28 -17.03 -2.98 36.04
N LYS A 29 -18.10 -3.46 36.69
CA LYS A 29 -18.51 -4.88 36.67
C LYS A 29 -19.23 -5.31 35.39
N ASP A 30 -19.87 -4.37 34.67
CA ASP A 30 -20.79 -4.67 33.55
C ASP A 30 -20.47 -3.89 32.25
N THR A 31 -19.21 -3.49 32.04
CA THR A 31 -18.84 -2.67 30.88
C THR A 31 -18.69 -3.52 29.62
N TYR A 32 -19.73 -3.58 28.80
CA TYR A 32 -19.65 -4.12 27.45
C TYR A 32 -18.91 -3.15 26.50
N GLN A 33 -18.22 -3.68 25.49
CA GLN A 33 -17.28 -2.99 24.57
C GLN A 33 -17.70 -1.63 24.00
N TYR A 34 -18.97 -1.27 24.04
CA TYR A 34 -19.51 -0.01 23.54
C TYR A 34 -20.72 0.32 24.43
N GLY A 35 -20.48 0.78 25.66
CA GLY A 35 -21.55 0.91 26.65
C GLY A 35 -21.25 1.94 27.75
N SER A 36 -22.31 2.51 28.32
CA SER A 36 -22.20 3.38 29.49
C SER A 36 -22.07 2.54 30.75
N THR A 37 -21.08 2.81 31.59
CA THR A 37 -20.94 2.18 32.92
C THR A 37 -21.19 3.23 34.00
N ALA A 38 -22.04 2.88 34.98
CA ALA A 38 -22.35 3.74 36.11
C ALA A 38 -21.47 3.39 37.32
N VAL A 39 -20.88 4.41 37.96
CA VAL A 39 -20.26 4.29 39.29
C VAL A 39 -21.13 5.09 40.26
N GLY A 40 -21.97 4.39 41.03
CA GLY A 40 -23.05 5.05 41.79
C GLY A 40 -24.04 5.74 40.86
N SER A 41 -24.46 6.97 41.17
CA SER A 41 -25.42 7.73 40.36
C SER A 41 -24.82 8.43 39.13
N ASN A 42 -23.50 8.32 38.88
CA ASN A 42 -22.83 9.04 37.79
C ASN A 42 -22.54 8.11 36.59
N PRO A 43 -23.14 8.35 35.42
CA PRO A 43 -22.87 7.57 34.21
C PRO A 43 -21.58 8.02 33.50
N TYR A 44 -20.65 7.10 33.27
CA TYR A 44 -19.46 7.29 32.43
C TYR A 44 -19.62 6.54 31.11
N GLN A 45 -19.34 7.21 29.98
CA GLN A 45 -19.30 6.57 28.67
C GLN A 45 -17.97 5.83 28.52
N VAL A 46 -18.00 4.50 28.34
CA VAL A 46 -16.79 3.68 28.17
C VAL A 46 -16.82 3.00 26.80
N GLN A 47 -15.81 3.33 26.00
CA GLN A 47 -15.53 2.72 24.71
C GLN A 47 -14.40 1.69 24.91
N GLY A 48 -14.70 0.39 24.80
CA GLY A 48 -13.73 -0.72 24.91
C GLY A 48 -14.18 -1.88 25.84
N ALA A 49 -13.82 -3.12 25.49
CA ALA A 49 -14.17 -4.37 26.19
C ALA A 49 -13.64 -4.38 27.61
N VAL A 50 -14.48 -4.73 28.57
CA VAL A 50 -14.02 -5.25 29.87
C VAL A 50 -14.78 -6.54 30.16
N GLY A 51 -14.13 -7.68 29.94
CA GLY A 51 -14.75 -9.00 30.13
C GLY A 51 -13.79 -10.15 30.38
N LEU A 52 -12.53 -9.89 30.76
CA LEU A 52 -11.53 -10.91 31.09
C LEU A 52 -10.69 -10.37 32.26
N GLY A 53 -10.23 -11.24 33.16
CA GLY A 53 -9.72 -10.91 34.51
C GLY A 53 -8.62 -9.84 34.64
N ILE A 54 -8.08 -9.69 35.86
CA ILE A 54 -7.06 -8.70 36.21
C ILE A 54 -5.94 -8.62 35.15
N GLY A 55 -5.89 -7.51 34.38
CA GLY A 55 -4.90 -7.30 33.31
C GLY A 55 -5.44 -7.01 31.90
N THR A 56 -6.75 -6.99 31.68
CA THR A 56 -7.32 -6.72 30.34
C THR A 56 -7.32 -5.24 29.99
N MET A 57 -6.70 -4.89 28.86
CA MET A 57 -6.63 -3.53 28.30
C MET A 57 -7.75 -3.33 27.27
N ALA A 58 -8.31 -2.12 27.18
CA ALA A 58 -9.31 -1.82 26.15
C ALA A 58 -8.65 -1.74 24.77
N ASN A 59 -9.31 -2.23 23.73
CA ASN A 59 -8.86 -2.06 22.35
C ASN A 59 -9.55 -0.83 21.73
N THR A 60 -8.83 -0.05 20.94
CA THR A 60 -9.41 1.00 20.10
C THR A 60 -10.13 0.38 18.90
N ASN A 61 -11.01 1.15 18.26
CA ASN A 61 -11.64 0.76 16.99
C ASN A 61 -10.58 0.42 15.93
N SER A 62 -10.94 -0.45 14.98
CA SER A 62 -10.09 -0.80 13.84
C SER A 62 -9.93 0.39 12.89
N ALA A 63 -8.69 0.77 12.56
CA ALA A 63 -8.38 1.94 11.72
C ALA A 63 -7.05 1.74 10.94
N GLY A 64 -6.65 2.73 10.13
CA GLY A 64 -5.31 2.79 9.53
C GLY A 64 -5.13 2.18 8.13
N ALA A 65 -6.19 1.58 7.57
CA ALA A 65 -6.16 1.09 6.20
C ALA A 65 -6.03 2.25 5.20
N HIS A 66 -4.99 2.22 4.37
CA HIS A 66 -4.81 3.14 3.24
C HIS A 66 -4.11 2.42 2.08
N THR A 67 -4.15 3.01 0.89
CA THR A 67 -3.53 2.49 -0.35
C THR A 67 -2.80 3.60 -1.07
N HIS A 68 -1.76 3.27 -1.83
CA HIS A 68 -1.10 4.21 -2.74
C HIS A 68 -1.36 3.84 -4.20
N SER A 69 -1.57 4.86 -5.04
CA SER A 69 -1.59 4.73 -6.50
C SER A 69 -0.35 5.41 -7.08
N LEU A 70 0.26 4.80 -8.10
CA LEU A 70 1.40 5.36 -8.81
C LEU A 70 1.18 5.24 -10.32
N SER A 71 1.42 6.33 -11.04
CA SER A 71 1.39 6.38 -12.50
C SER A 71 2.57 7.18 -13.05
N GLY A 72 3.12 6.76 -14.19
CA GLY A 72 4.17 7.49 -14.87
C GLY A 72 4.33 7.10 -16.33
N THR A 73 4.98 7.98 -17.09
CA THR A 73 5.37 7.73 -18.48
C THR A 73 6.86 7.42 -18.52
N ALA A 74 7.24 6.30 -19.14
CA ALA A 74 8.64 5.97 -19.33
C ALA A 74 9.31 6.92 -20.32
N ALA A 75 10.56 7.28 -20.05
CA ALA A 75 11.35 8.10 -20.96
C ALA A 75 11.60 7.40 -22.29
N SER A 76 11.78 8.19 -23.36
CA SER A 76 12.12 7.68 -24.69
C SER A 76 13.52 7.06 -24.70
N ALA A 77 13.69 5.89 -25.33
CA ALA A 77 14.98 5.22 -25.49
C ALA A 77 15.88 5.87 -26.57
N GLY A 78 15.41 6.91 -27.25
CA GLY A 78 16.12 7.54 -28.37
C GLY A 78 15.95 6.79 -29.69
N ALA A 79 16.27 7.46 -30.80
CA ALA A 79 16.27 6.86 -32.13
C ALA A 79 17.60 6.14 -32.40
N HIS A 80 17.57 5.01 -33.11
CA HIS A 80 18.77 4.30 -33.55
C HIS A 80 18.69 3.93 -35.04
N ALA A 81 19.84 3.82 -35.69
CA ALA A 81 19.95 3.48 -37.11
C ALA A 81 21.16 2.57 -37.36
N HIS A 82 21.05 1.71 -38.37
CA HIS A 82 22.14 0.89 -38.87
C HIS A 82 22.68 1.47 -40.18
N THR A 83 24.00 1.49 -40.34
CA THR A 83 24.65 1.79 -41.61
C THR A 83 25.27 0.51 -42.17
N VAL A 84 25.13 0.31 -43.48
CA VAL A 84 25.71 -0.84 -44.18
C VAL A 84 26.60 -0.33 -45.31
N GLY A 85 27.89 -0.65 -45.25
CA GLY A 85 28.83 -0.38 -46.33
C GLY A 85 28.71 -1.45 -47.41
N ILE A 86 28.19 -1.08 -48.58
CA ILE A 86 27.97 -2.01 -49.72
C ILE A 86 29.27 -2.27 -50.51
N GLY A 87 30.31 -1.45 -50.31
CA GLY A 87 31.60 -1.59 -51.00
C GLY A 87 31.53 -1.21 -52.49
N ALA A 88 32.70 -1.17 -53.15
CA ALA A 88 32.82 -0.89 -54.58
C ALA A 88 32.93 -2.20 -55.38
N HIS A 89 32.40 -2.22 -56.61
CA HIS A 89 32.59 -3.34 -57.54
C HIS A 89 32.94 -2.83 -58.95
N THR A 90 33.75 -3.61 -59.68
CA THR A 90 34.16 -3.31 -61.05
C THR A 90 33.93 -4.51 -61.95
N HIS A 91 33.57 -4.25 -63.21
CA HIS A 91 33.48 -5.26 -64.26
C HIS A 91 34.50 -4.92 -65.35
N SER A 92 35.19 -5.93 -65.88
CA SER A 92 36.06 -5.80 -67.05
C SER A 92 35.38 -6.44 -68.27
N VAL A 93 35.52 -5.78 -69.42
CA VAL A 93 34.98 -6.26 -70.70
C VAL A 93 36.10 -6.25 -71.74
N ALA A 94 36.30 -7.38 -72.41
CA ALA A 94 37.27 -7.50 -73.49
C ALA A 94 36.62 -7.14 -74.84
N ILE A 95 37.24 -6.22 -75.58
CA ILE A 95 36.84 -5.85 -76.94
C ILE A 95 37.88 -6.49 -77.86
N GLY A 96 37.49 -7.56 -78.57
CA GLY A 96 38.41 -8.35 -79.40
C GLY A 96 39.00 -7.59 -80.60
N SER A 97 39.94 -8.22 -81.31
CA SER A 97 40.61 -7.67 -82.49
C SER A 97 39.70 -7.62 -83.73
N HIS A 98 39.78 -6.51 -84.47
CA HIS A 98 39.13 -6.30 -85.76
C HIS A 98 40.06 -6.68 -86.92
#